data_AF-M0BAH7-F1
#
_entry.id   AF-M0BAH7-F1
#
_cell.length_a   1.000
_cell.length_b   1.000
_cell.length_c   1.000
_cell.angle_alpha   90.00
_cell.angle_beta   90.00
_cell.angle_gamma   90.00
#
_symmetry.space_group_name_H-M   'P 1'
#
loop_
_entity.id
_entity.type
_entity.pdbx_description
1 polymer ?
#
loop_
_entity_poly.entity_id
_entity_poly.type
_entity_poly.pdbx_seq_one_letter_code
_entity_poly.pdbx_strand_id
1 'polypeptide(L)'
;MPSSTSPAFPGWPKRNAALAADIDGHEASHAMAADNHLGRPTANVIETVFGARPAEGDLAGEESAFSTAKATTELGWESTHTRRDAETELGDGPSFIDS
;
A
#
# COMPACT_ATOMS: atom_id res chain seq x y z
N MET A 1 -35.88 19.94 -9.77
CA MET A 1 -34.43 19.71 -9.84
C MET A 1 -34.19 18.27 -9.41
N PRO A 2 -33.73 17.36 -10.28
CA PRO A 2 -33.38 16.02 -9.81
C PRO A 2 -32.02 16.07 -9.11
N SER A 3 -32.01 15.68 -7.83
CA SER A 3 -30.82 15.45 -7.03
C SER A 3 -30.00 14.33 -7.66
N SER A 4 -28.77 14.65 -8.07
CA SER A 4 -27.81 13.66 -8.56
C SER A 4 -27.16 12.98 -7.36
N THR A 5 -27.69 11.82 -6.97
CA THR A 5 -26.97 10.88 -6.10
C THR A 5 -25.95 10.16 -6.97
N SER A 6 -24.65 10.40 -6.72
CA SER A 6 -23.57 9.65 -7.36
C SER A 6 -23.71 8.16 -7.08
N PRO A 7 -23.53 7.26 -8.06
CA PRO A 7 -23.53 5.83 -7.81
C PRO A 7 -22.30 5.46 -6.98
N ALA A 8 -22.51 4.62 -5.96
CA ALA A 8 -21.44 4.00 -5.21
C ALA A 8 -20.64 3.08 -6.14
N PHE A 9 -19.33 3.29 -6.26
CA PHE A 9 -18.41 2.44 -7.00
C PHE A 9 -18.28 1.08 -6.28
N PRO A 10 -18.71 -0.05 -6.88
CA PRO A 10 -18.57 -1.36 -6.28
C PRO A 10 -17.19 -1.91 -6.65
N GLY A 11 -16.28 -2.03 -5.67
CA GLY A 11 -14.99 -2.70 -5.92
C GLY A 11 -13.86 -2.40 -4.94
N TRP A 12 -13.92 -1.31 -4.19
CA TRP A 12 -12.83 -0.94 -3.25
C TRP A 12 -13.27 -0.99 -1.79
N PRO A 13 -13.32 -2.18 -1.18
CA PRO A 13 -13.70 -2.33 0.23
C PRO A 13 -12.73 -1.63 1.21
N LYS A 14 -11.50 -1.28 0.79
CA LYS A 14 -10.47 -0.69 1.67
C LYS A 14 -10.38 0.84 1.65
N ARG A 15 -10.98 1.53 0.67
CA ARG A 15 -10.99 3.01 0.64
C ARG A 15 -11.84 3.59 1.78
N ASN A 16 -12.94 2.92 2.11
CA ASN A 16 -13.87 3.38 3.12
C ASN A 16 -13.27 3.30 4.54
N ALA A 17 -12.34 2.38 4.80
CA ALA A 17 -11.69 2.27 6.11
C ALA A 17 -10.88 3.52 6.45
N ALA A 18 -10.07 4.03 5.51
CA ALA A 18 -9.33 5.27 5.71
C ALA A 18 -10.25 6.51 5.85
N LEU A 19 -11.38 6.54 5.13
CA LEU A 19 -12.36 7.64 5.21
C LEU A 19 -13.24 7.57 6.46
N ALA A 20 -13.39 6.40 7.07
CA ALA A 20 -14.19 6.17 8.27
C ALA A 20 -13.35 6.13 9.56
N ALA A 21 -12.03 6.22 9.46
CA ALA A 21 -11.14 6.21 10.61
C ALA A 21 -11.31 7.52 11.40
N ASP A 22 -11.66 7.38 12.68
CA ASP A 22 -11.83 8.50 13.61
C ASP A 22 -10.46 8.87 14.21
N ILE A 23 -9.63 9.54 13.40
CA ILE A 23 -8.29 9.97 13.78
C ILE A 23 -8.27 11.50 13.82
N ASP A 24 -7.82 12.06 14.95
CA ASP A 24 -7.63 13.49 15.09
C ASP A 24 -6.28 13.91 14.47
N GLY A 25 -6.30 14.88 13.56
CA GLY A 25 -5.12 15.38 12.84
C GLY A 25 -4.84 14.73 11.47
N HIS A 26 -3.63 14.95 10.94
CA HIS A 26 -3.21 14.52 9.61
C HIS A 26 -1.82 13.87 9.65
N GLU A 27 -1.74 12.68 10.21
CA GLU A 27 -0.48 11.93 10.18
C GLU A 27 -0.50 10.90 9.05
N ALA A 28 0.54 10.91 8.22
CA ALA A 28 0.65 9.99 7.10
C ALA A 28 0.89 8.55 7.57
N SER A 29 0.32 7.59 6.84
CA SER A 29 0.56 6.16 7.01
C SER A 29 0.91 5.54 5.66
N HIS A 30 1.81 4.56 5.65
CA HIS A 30 2.13 3.80 4.44
C HIS A 30 1.07 2.73 4.19
N ALA A 31 0.39 2.83 3.06
CA ALA A 31 -0.56 1.83 2.57
C ALA A 31 -0.07 1.27 1.23
N MET A 32 0.90 0.36 1.30
CA MET A 32 1.58 -0.26 0.16
C MET A 32 1.83 -1.75 0.44
N ALA A 33 2.25 -2.50 -0.57
CA ALA A 33 2.58 -3.92 -0.38
C ALA A 33 3.72 -4.08 0.64
N ALA A 34 3.66 -5.16 1.43
CA ALA A 34 4.66 -5.45 2.46
C ALA A 34 6.00 -5.96 1.88
N ASP A 35 6.03 -6.36 0.61
CA ASP A 35 7.22 -6.81 -0.12
C ASP A 35 7.89 -5.70 -0.95
N ASN A 36 9.18 -5.88 -1.21
CA ASN A 36 9.98 -5.00 -2.05
C ASN A 36 9.73 -5.25 -3.54
N HIS A 37 10.10 -4.28 -4.38
CA HIS A 37 9.90 -4.36 -5.83
C HIS A 37 11.12 -4.89 -6.61
N LEU A 38 12.11 -5.43 -5.90
CA LEU A 38 13.43 -5.73 -6.43
C LEU A 38 13.57 -7.22 -6.81
N GLY A 39 12.68 -8.07 -6.30
CA GLY A 39 12.74 -9.52 -6.52
C GLY A 39 13.98 -10.16 -5.89
N ARG A 40 14.54 -9.54 -4.85
CA ARG A 40 15.78 -9.93 -4.17
C ARG A 40 15.72 -9.50 -2.71
N PRO A 41 16.52 -10.09 -1.81
CA PRO A 41 16.50 -9.66 -0.42
C PRO A 41 16.87 -8.20 -0.23
N THR A 42 16.04 -7.43 0.48
CA THR A 42 16.17 -5.97 0.61
C THR A 42 17.52 -5.57 1.19
N ALA A 43 17.92 -6.26 2.26
CA ALA A 43 19.17 -6.00 2.95
C ALA A 43 20.39 -6.20 2.04
N ASN A 44 20.39 -7.25 1.22
CA ASN A 44 21.49 -7.52 0.29
C ASN A 44 21.62 -6.42 -0.76
N VAL A 45 20.49 -5.88 -1.24
CA VAL A 45 20.50 -4.76 -2.19
C VAL A 45 21.03 -3.49 -1.53
N ILE A 46 20.60 -3.18 -0.31
CA ILE A 46 21.11 -2.02 0.45
C ILE A 46 22.63 -2.12 0.62
N GLU A 47 23.12 -3.26 1.09
CA GLU A 47 24.56 -3.48 1.30
C GLU A 47 25.35 -3.40 -0.03
N THR A 48 24.80 -3.98 -1.11
CA THR A 48 25.45 -3.93 -2.43
C THR A 48 25.58 -2.49 -2.96
N VAL A 49 24.54 -1.67 -2.79
CA VAL A 49 24.49 -0.31 -3.35
C VAL A 49 25.26 0.69 -2.47
N PHE A 50 25.16 0.56 -1.15
CA PHE A 50 25.70 1.54 -0.20
C PHE A 50 26.98 1.07 0.49
N GLY A 51 27.41 -0.17 0.26
CA GLY A 51 28.62 -0.76 0.84
C GLY A 51 28.50 -1.20 2.29
N ALA A 52 27.35 -0.98 2.93
CA ALA A 52 27.05 -1.41 4.28
C ALA A 52 25.53 -1.56 4.49
N ARG A 53 25.14 -2.50 5.36
CA ARG A 53 23.77 -2.58 5.90
C ARG A 53 23.66 -1.69 7.15
N PRO A 54 22.51 -1.03 7.38
CA PRO A 54 22.22 -0.42 8.67
C PRO A 54 22.40 -1.43 9.81
N ALA A 55 23.02 -1.00 10.92
CA ALA A 55 23.20 -1.85 12.10
C ALA A 55 21.85 -2.17 12.79
N GLU A 56 20.84 -1.34 12.54
CA GLU A 56 19.49 -1.48 13.07
C GLU A 56 18.53 -1.82 11.93
N GLY A 57 17.70 -2.86 12.14
CA GLY A 57 16.69 -3.31 11.19
C GLY A 57 16.76 -4.81 10.90
N ASP A 58 15.66 -5.51 11.16
CA ASP A 58 15.52 -6.96 10.95
C ASP A 58 14.76 -7.28 9.67
N LEU A 59 15.19 -6.69 8.54
CA LEU A 59 14.65 -7.05 7.24
C LEU A 59 15.13 -8.46 6.86
N ALA A 60 14.18 -9.35 6.60
CA ALA A 60 14.34 -10.71 6.15
C ALA A 60 13.74 -10.88 4.74
N GLY A 61 14.43 -11.64 3.89
CA GLY A 61 13.96 -11.91 2.54
C GLY A 61 13.62 -10.62 1.76
N GLU A 62 12.48 -10.63 1.07
CA GLU A 62 12.02 -9.54 0.21
C GLU A 62 11.18 -8.48 0.95
N GLU A 63 11.22 -8.39 2.28
CA GLU A 63 10.43 -7.40 3.04
C GLU A 63 10.72 -5.95 2.64
N SER A 64 9.69 -5.12 2.55
CA SER A 64 9.83 -3.70 2.25
C SER A 64 10.69 -2.95 3.28
N ALA A 65 11.45 -1.97 2.82
CA ALA A 65 12.19 -1.06 3.70
C ALA A 65 11.27 -0.10 4.50
N PHE A 66 9.98 -0.04 4.15
CA PHE A 66 8.99 0.80 4.82
C PHE A 66 8.01 -0.05 5.62
N SER A 67 7.78 0.31 6.88
CA SER A 67 6.80 -0.36 7.72
C SER A 67 5.37 0.08 7.39
N THR A 68 4.46 -0.88 7.30
CA THR A 68 3.00 -0.68 7.24
C THR A 68 2.32 -0.89 8.61
N ALA A 69 3.08 -1.17 9.67
CA ALA A 69 2.55 -1.54 10.98
C ALA A 69 1.60 -0.50 11.59
N LYS A 70 1.81 0.78 11.27
CA LYS A 70 0.90 1.86 11.68
C LYS A 70 -0.46 1.73 11.01
N ALA A 71 -0.50 1.50 9.70
CA ALA A 71 -1.74 1.31 8.96
C ALA A 71 -2.50 0.08 9.46
N THR A 72 -1.78 -1.00 9.81
CA THR A 72 -2.37 -2.15 10.49
C THR A 72 -3.01 -1.77 11.82
N THR A 73 -2.24 -1.10 12.68
CA THR A 73 -2.62 -0.85 14.07
C THR A 73 -3.77 0.16 14.18
N GLU A 74 -3.71 1.24 13.42
CA GLU A 74 -4.63 2.37 13.54
C GLU A 74 -5.82 2.27 12.60
N LEU A 75 -5.63 1.66 11.42
CA LEU A 75 -6.67 1.59 10.37
C LEU A 75 -7.22 0.18 10.17
N GLY A 76 -6.65 -0.83 10.83
CA GLY A 76 -6.94 -2.24 10.53
C GLY A 76 -6.59 -2.61 9.08
N TRP A 77 -5.71 -1.84 8.44
CA TRP A 77 -5.39 -2.01 7.04
C TRP A 77 -4.21 -2.94 6.86
N GLU A 78 -4.40 -3.97 6.03
CA GLU A 78 -3.35 -4.92 5.63
C GLU A 78 -3.34 -5.02 4.11
N SER A 79 -2.19 -5.29 3.48
CA SER A 79 -2.14 -5.53 2.03
C SER A 79 -2.75 -6.90 1.72
N THR A 80 -3.70 -6.99 0.77
CA THR A 80 -4.23 -8.30 0.32
C THR A 80 -3.41 -8.92 -0.81
N HIS A 81 -2.56 -8.14 -1.47
CA HIS A 81 -1.83 -8.53 -2.66
C HIS A 81 -0.35 -8.34 -2.40
N THR A 82 0.48 -9.30 -2.85
CA THR A 82 1.90 -9.02 -3.06
C THR A 82 2.04 -8.09 -4.26
N ARG A 83 3.18 -7.39 -4.40
CA ARG A 83 3.41 -6.59 -5.60
C ARG A 83 3.29 -7.45 -6.87
N ARG A 84 3.81 -8.69 -6.86
CA ARG A 84 3.77 -9.55 -8.05
C ARG A 84 2.34 -9.91 -8.47
N ASP A 85 1.47 -10.15 -7.52
CA ASP A 85 0.06 -10.44 -7.82
C ASP A 85 -0.60 -9.22 -8.47
N ALA A 86 -0.42 -8.04 -7.85
CA ALA A 86 -0.99 -6.78 -8.32
C ALA A 86 -0.45 -6.34 -9.70
N GLU A 87 0.80 -6.66 -10.04
CA GLU A 87 1.40 -6.32 -11.34
C GLU A 87 0.67 -6.97 -12.52
N THR A 88 0.08 -8.14 -12.30
CA THR A 88 -0.65 -8.89 -13.33
C THR A 88 -2.16 -8.68 -13.28
N GLU A 89 -2.66 -7.94 -12.28
CA GLU A 89 -4.07 -7.72 -12.07
C GLU A 89 -4.57 -6.55 -12.93
N LEU A 90 -5.50 -6.85 -13.84
CA LEU A 90 -6.21 -5.83 -14.62
C LEU A 90 -7.25 -5.16 -13.72
N GLY A 91 -6.96 -3.93 -13.29
CA GLY A 91 -7.95 -3.06 -12.66
C GLY A 91 -8.87 -2.42 -13.70
N ASP A 92 -10.12 -2.13 -13.31
CA ASP A 92 -10.97 -1.25 -14.09
C ASP A 92 -10.28 0.11 -14.25
N GLY A 93 -10.09 0.51 -15.51
CA GLY A 93 -9.55 1.82 -15.83
C GLY A 93 -10.44 2.93 -15.27
N PRO A 94 -9.90 4.13 -15.01
CA PRO A 94 -10.72 5.24 -14.58
C PRO A 94 -11.85 5.52 -15.59
N SER A 95 -13.09 5.52 -15.11
CA SER A 95 -14.28 5.76 -15.93
C SER A 95 -14.43 7.19 -16.45
N PHE A 96 -13.40 8.04 -16.29
CA PHE A 96 -13.45 9.45 -16.68
C PHE A 96 -12.90 9.72 -18.09
N ILE A 97 -12.41 8.69 -18.80
CA ILE A 97 -12.04 8.80 -20.22
C ILE A 97 -12.98 7.90 -21.04
N ASP A 98 -14.18 8.40 -21.28
CA ASP A 98 -14.91 8.08 -22.51
C ASP A 98 -14.50 9.14 -23.55
N SER A 99 -14.01 8.72 -24.72
CA SER A 99 -13.76 9.58 -25.89
C SER A 99 -14.33 8.92 -27.14
#